data_AF-A0A0C9TE15-F1
#
_entry.id   AF-A0A0C9TE15-F1
#
_cell.length_a   1.000
_cell.length_b   1.000
_cell.length_c   1.000
_cell.angle_alpha   90.00
_cell.angle_beta   90.00
_cell.angle_gamma   90.00
#
_symmetry.space_group_name_H-M   'P 1'
#
loop_
_entity.id
_entity.type
_entity.pdbx_description
1 polymer ?
#
loop_
_entity_poly.entity_id
_entity_poly.type
_entity_poly.pdbx_seq_one_letter_code
_entity_poly.pdbx_strand_id
1 'polypeptide(L)' 'LSQVLVHSGFFPTAPSQPRMAVSIDLLAFYRTLFEWSCDAINALASALQTHYIRRGFQVLNKAV' A
#
# COMPACT_ATOMS: atom_id res chain seq x y z
N LEU A 1 -10.24 -15.50 -26.55
CA LEU A 1 -9.54 -14.20 -26.46
C LEU A 1 -9.31 -13.76 -25.02
N SER A 2 -10.35 -13.67 -24.18
CA SER A 2 -10.23 -13.26 -22.77
C SER A 2 -9.30 -14.15 -21.92
N GLN A 3 -9.26 -15.46 -22.18
CA GLN A 3 -8.35 -16.40 -21.48
C GLN A 3 -6.86 -16.19 -21.82
N VAL A 4 -6.56 -15.75 -23.05
CA VAL A 4 -5.17 -15.50 -23.48
C VAL A 4 -4.58 -14.31 -22.71
N LEU A 5 -5.37 -13.26 -22.52
CA LEU A 5 -4.96 -12.05 -21.80
C LEU A 5 -4.68 -12.29 -20.31
N VAL A 6 -5.45 -13.17 -19.67
CA VAL A 6 -5.23 -13.58 -18.28
C VAL A 6 -3.98 -14.44 -18.15
N HIS A 7 -3.76 -15.36 -19.09
CA HIS A 7 -2.54 -16.19 -19.10
C HIS A 7 -1.27 -15.36 -19.35
N SER A 8 -1.38 -14.29 -20.14
CA SER A 8 -0.29 -13.34 -20.40
C SER A 8 -0.09 -12.29 -19.29
N GLY A 9 -0.80 -12.39 -18.15
CA GLY A 9 -0.62 -11.50 -17.00
C GLY A 9 -1.19 -10.08 -17.16
N PHE A 10 -1.96 -9.82 -18.24
CA PHE A 10 -2.59 -8.51 -18.46
C PHE A 10 -3.82 -8.27 -17.55
N PHE A 11 -4.34 -9.32 -16.91
CA PHE A 11 -5.41 -9.20 -15.92
C PHE A 11 -5.11 -10.05 -14.67
N PRO A 12 -5.28 -9.50 -13.46
CA PRO A 12 -4.87 -10.15 -12.21
C PRO A 12 -5.78 -11.32 -11.77
N THR A 13 -6.98 -11.51 -12.35
CA THR A 13 -7.84 -12.69 -12.11
C THR A 13 -9.00 -12.80 -13.13
N ALA A 14 -9.63 -13.98 -13.16
CA ALA A 14 -10.18 -14.69 -14.31
C ALA A 14 -11.32 -14.04 -15.13
N PRO A 15 -11.47 -14.40 -16.43
CA PRO A 15 -12.56 -13.95 -17.29
C PRO A 15 -13.83 -14.83 -17.13
N SER A 16 -13.80 -15.82 -16.24
CA SER A 16 -14.91 -16.75 -15.96
C SER A 16 -15.96 -16.18 -15.02
N GLN A 17 -15.64 -15.10 -14.28
CA GLN A 17 -16.59 -14.34 -13.46
C GLN A 17 -16.48 -12.85 -13.79
N PRO A 18 -17.07 -12.37 -14.90
CA PRO A 18 -16.94 -10.98 -15.34
C PRO A 18 -17.74 -9.97 -14.47
N ARG A 19 -17.99 -10.26 -13.18
CA ARG A 19 -18.90 -9.48 -12.33
C ARG A 19 -18.57 -9.48 -10.84
N MET A 20 -17.29 -9.50 -10.45
CA MET A 20 -17.00 -8.96 -9.11
C MET A 20 -17.00 -7.44 -9.25
N ALA A 21 -18.20 -6.85 -9.16
CA ALA A 21 -18.35 -5.40 -9.08
C ALA A 21 -17.66 -4.95 -7.79
N VAL A 22 -16.43 -4.45 -7.91
CA VAL A 22 -15.75 -3.80 -6.79
C VAL A 22 -16.40 -2.44 -6.62
N SER A 23 -16.94 -2.17 -5.43
CA SER A 23 -17.50 -0.85 -5.13
C SER A 23 -16.40 0.20 -5.26
N ILE A 24 -16.61 1.17 -6.14
CA ILE A 24 -15.68 2.29 -6.34
C ILE A 24 -15.59 3.13 -5.06
N ASP A 25 -16.72 3.29 -4.36
CA ASP A 25 -16.77 3.98 -3.06
C ASP A 25 -15.96 3.25 -1.99
N LEU A 26 -16.01 1.91 -1.98
CA LEU A 26 -15.16 1.11 -1.07
C LEU A 26 -13.68 1.28 -1.39
N LEU A 27 -13.31 1.32 -2.67
CA LEU A 27 -11.92 1.52 -3.09
C LEU A 27 -11.43 2.94 -2.76
N ALA A 28 -12.27 3.95 -2.95
CA ALA A 28 -11.98 5.33 -2.56
C ALA A 28 -11.83 5.45 -1.04
N PHE A 29 -12.73 4.84 -0.27
CA PHE A 29 -12.64 4.77 1.18
C PHE A 29 -11.34 4.09 1.63
N TYR A 30 -11.01 2.91 1.10
CA TYR A 30 -9.77 2.21 1.42
C TYR A 30 -8.54 3.07 1.09
N ARG A 31 -8.53 3.75 -0.06
CA ARG A 31 -7.45 4.66 -0.43
C ARG A 31 -7.27 5.77 0.60
N THR A 32 -8.35 6.44 1.00
CA THR A 32 -8.27 7.52 2.00
C THR A 32 -7.78 7.02 3.37
N LEU A 33 -8.23 5.85 3.80
CA LEU A 33 -7.73 5.21 5.02
C LEU A 33 -6.24 4.87 4.91
N PHE A 34 -5.83 4.35 3.77
CA PHE A 34 -4.44 3.99 3.54
C PHE A 34 -3.53 5.21 3.58
N GLU A 35 -3.88 6.28 2.85
CA GLU A 35 -3.15 7.55 2.84
C GLU A 35 -2.98 8.10 4.27
N TRP A 36 -4.06 8.20 5.04
CA TRP A 36 -4.00 8.69 6.42
C TRP A 36 -3.19 7.78 7.35
N SER A 37 -3.32 6.46 7.22
CA SER A 37 -2.54 5.53 8.03
C SER A 37 -1.05 5.60 7.72
N CYS A 38 -0.68 5.76 6.45
CA CYS A 38 0.71 5.98 6.03
C CYS A 38 1.27 7.26 6.61
N ASP A 39 0.51 8.37 6.55
CA ASP A 39 0.94 9.64 7.13
C ASP A 39 1.15 9.53 8.64
N ALA A 40 0.26 8.85 9.36
CA ALA A 40 0.40 8.62 10.80
C ALA A 40 1.63 7.77 11.14
N ILE A 41 1.88 6.69 10.39
CA ILE A 41 3.05 5.83 10.58
C ILE A 41 4.34 6.60 10.27
N ASN A 42 4.36 7.40 9.20
CA ASN A 42 5.51 8.23 8.83
C ASN A 42 5.80 9.30 9.89
N ALA A 43 4.76 9.95 10.41
CA ALA A 43 4.89 10.91 11.51
C ALA A 43 5.45 10.25 12.77
N LEU A 44 4.96 9.05 13.12
CA LEU A 44 5.47 8.27 14.25
C LEU A 44 6.93 7.87 14.03
N ALA A 45 7.29 7.38 12.86
CA ALA A 45 8.66 7.02 12.51
C ALA A 45 9.60 8.23 12.63
N SER A 46 9.18 9.40 12.14
CA SER A 46 9.94 10.65 12.25
C SER A 46 10.10 11.13 13.71
N ALA A 47 9.04 11.01 14.52
CA ALA A 47 9.08 11.34 15.94
C ALA A 47 10.03 10.42 16.71
N LEU A 48 9.98 9.11 16.43
CA LEU A 48 10.90 8.12 17.00
C LEU A 48 12.34 8.40 16.57
N GLN A 49 12.57 8.68 15.28
CA GLN A 49 13.88 9.03 14.75
C GLN A 49 14.47 10.24 15.52
N THR A 50 13.69 11.30 15.66
CA THR A 50 14.08 12.50 16.41
C THR A 50 14.35 12.18 17.88
N HIS A 51 13.49 11.37 18.51
CA HIS A 51 13.64 10.96 19.90
C HIS A 51 14.94 10.19 20.14
N TYR A 52 15.27 9.24 19.28
CA TYR A 52 16.47 8.41 19.40
C TYR A 52 17.75 9.18 19.06
N ILE A 53 17.75 10.04 18.03
CA ILE A 53 18.88 10.91 17.71
C ILE A 53 19.24 11.82 18.89
N ARG A 54 18.24 12.42 19.55
CA ARG A 54 18.45 13.26 20.75
C ARG A 54 19.12 12.52 21.90
N ARG A 55 19.00 11.20 21.96
CA ARG A 55 19.63 10.34 22.99
C ARG A 55 20.98 9.75 22.53
N GLY A 56 21.50 10.17 21.37
CA GLY A 56 22.79 9.73 20.84
C GLY A 56 22.76 8.42 20.07
N PHE A 57 21.58 7.86 19.79
CA PHE A 57 21.47 6.65 18.97
C PHE A 57 21.56 7.00 17.48
N GLN A 58 22.31 6.20 16.73
CA GLN A 58 22.42 6.32 15.28
C GLN A 58 21.28 5.56 14.58
N VAL A 59 20.64 6.20 13.62
CA VAL A 59 19.58 5.59 12.80
C VAL A 59 20.27 4.72 11.75
N LEU A 60 20.14 3.40 11.87
CA LEU A 60 20.71 2.47 10.90
C LEU A 60 19.74 2.35 9.72
N ASN A 61 19.87 3.26 8.74
CA ASN A 61 19.22 3.05 7.46
C ASN A 61 20.00 1.97 6.70
N LYS A 62 19.60 0.70 6.85
CA LYS A 62 20.04 -0.33 5.91
C LYS A 62 19.29 -0.05 4.62
N ALA A 63 19.97 0.55 3.64
CA ALA A 63 19.46 0.54 2.27
C ALA A 63 19.24 -0.93 1.89
N VAL A 64 17.97 -1.32 1.75
CA VAL A 64 17.54 -2.62 1.25
C VAL A 64 17.58 -2.58 -0.27
#